data_AF-A0A2V9PCV6-F1
#
_entry.id   AF-A0A2V9PCV6-F1
#
_cell.length_a   1.000
_cell.length_b   1.000
_cell.length_c   1.000
_cell.angle_alpha   90.00
_cell.angle_beta   90.00
_cell.angle_gamma   90.00
#
_symmetry.space_group_name_H-M   'P 1'
#
loop_
_entity.id
_entity.type
_entity.pdbx_description
1 polymer ?
#
loop_
_entity_poly.entity_id
_entity_poly.type
_entity_poly.pdbx_seq_one_letter_code
_entity_poly.pdbx_strand_id
1 'polypeptide(L)'
;MAATKFSSPGKAYQVIEQARGRSLADTLRGELESLSAGNETSLDAQREINRIQLALLHETNREGRQSLLDELFRVEQFLSPARRKISLLNAGTDRLKPIPLETLQGSISPNEMLLEYVLGDTQSYCLRITRGATSIVILRAGRKAVEDLVDDYLEAVRSRKPESESAKQLFSVLLDPAVRQQPQTRLIVVPDGKLNLLLSPQRTPLL
;
A
#
# COMPACT_ATOMS: atom_id res chain seq x y z
N MET A 1 -12.94 -6.96 22.23
CA MET A 1 -13.30 -5.73 22.98
C MET A 1 -12.03 -5.10 23.55
N ALA A 2 -11.39 -4.16 22.84
CA ALA A 2 -10.18 -3.50 23.35
C ALA A 2 -9.94 -2.09 22.75
N ALA A 3 -11.00 -1.38 22.35
CA ALA A 3 -10.85 -0.09 21.64
C ALA A 3 -11.41 1.14 22.38
N THR A 4 -12.05 0.97 23.54
CA THR A 4 -12.73 2.09 24.23
C THR A 4 -11.93 2.74 25.36
N LYS A 5 -10.64 2.39 25.54
CA LYS A 5 -9.82 2.93 26.64
C LYS A 5 -8.43 3.43 26.21
N PHE A 6 -8.36 4.16 25.10
CA PHE A 6 -7.13 4.86 24.71
C PHE A 6 -7.24 6.35 25.03
N SER A 7 -7.04 6.72 26.30
CA SER A 7 -7.01 8.12 26.73
C SER A 7 -5.78 8.91 26.26
N SER A 8 -4.89 8.30 25.47
CA SER A 8 -3.71 8.98 24.91
C SER A 8 -3.43 8.53 23.45
N PRO A 9 -3.48 9.43 22.45
CA PRO A 9 -3.23 9.12 21.04
C PRO A 9 -1.90 8.39 20.77
N GLY A 10 -0.83 8.70 21.52
CA GLY A 10 0.46 8.01 21.38
C GLY A 10 0.43 6.53 21.75
N LYS A 11 -0.40 6.11 22.71
CA LYS A 11 -0.58 4.67 23.03
C LYS A 11 -1.37 3.95 21.96
N ALA A 12 -2.36 4.61 21.37
CA ALA A 12 -3.10 4.05 20.25
C ALA A 12 -2.20 3.86 19.03
N TYR A 13 -1.34 4.83 18.72
CA TYR A 13 -0.31 4.69 17.68
C TYR A 13 0.57 3.46 17.93
N GLN A 14 1.12 3.32 19.14
CA GLN A 14 1.96 2.16 19.48
C GLN A 14 1.22 0.82 19.32
N VAL A 15 -0.03 0.73 19.77
CA VAL A 15 -0.83 -0.50 19.62
C VAL A 15 -1.15 -0.80 18.16
N ILE A 16 -1.47 0.23 17.37
CA ILE A 16 -1.71 0.10 15.93
C ILE A 16 -0.46 -0.37 15.20
N GLU A 17 0.69 0.26 15.45
CA GLU A 17 1.96 -0.11 14.81
C GLU A 17 2.42 -1.51 15.21
N GLN A 18 2.19 -1.91 16.46
CA GLN A 18 2.43 -3.29 16.90
C GLN A 18 1.50 -4.29 16.22
N ALA A 19 0.22 -3.96 16.09
CA ALA A 19 -0.75 -4.81 15.40
C ALA A 19 -0.44 -4.92 13.91
N ARG A 20 -0.06 -3.81 13.25
CA ARG A 20 0.36 -3.77 11.85
C ARG A 20 1.66 -4.53 11.64
N GLY A 21 2.65 -4.35 12.51
CA GLY A 21 3.89 -5.13 12.49
C GLY A 21 3.64 -6.64 12.57
N ARG A 22 2.65 -7.07 13.37
CA ARG A 22 2.20 -8.47 13.42
C ARG A 22 1.48 -8.90 12.15
N SER A 23 0.52 -8.12 11.66
CA SER A 23 -0.21 -8.44 10.42
C SER A 23 0.72 -8.53 9.22
N LEU A 24 1.70 -7.62 9.13
CA LEU A 24 2.76 -7.67 8.13
C LEU A 24 3.64 -8.91 8.33
N ALA A 25 4.05 -9.24 9.55
CA ALA A 25 4.83 -10.44 9.82
C ALA A 25 4.08 -11.73 9.48
N ASP A 26 2.78 -11.81 9.74
CA ASP A 26 1.96 -12.99 9.43
C ASP A 26 1.67 -13.09 7.93
N THR A 27 1.45 -11.96 7.25
CA THR A 27 1.35 -11.90 5.78
C THR A 27 2.67 -12.30 5.13
N LEU A 28 3.80 -11.77 5.62
CA LEU A 28 5.14 -12.14 5.16
C LEU A 28 5.42 -13.63 5.41
N ARG A 29 4.93 -14.21 6.51
CA ARG A 29 5.07 -15.64 6.79
C ARG A 29 4.25 -16.50 5.81
N GLY A 30 2.98 -16.15 5.58
CA GLY A 30 2.14 -16.84 4.59
C GLY A 30 2.65 -16.65 3.15
N GLU A 31 3.21 -15.48 2.83
CA GLU A 31 3.85 -15.23 1.55
C GLU A 31 5.21 -15.94 1.43
N LEU A 32 5.98 -16.13 2.52
CA LEU A 32 7.23 -16.91 2.51
C LEU A 32 6.99 -18.38 2.15
N GLU A 33 5.88 -18.94 2.62
CA GLU A 33 5.43 -20.29 2.25
C GLU A 33 5.04 -20.35 0.76
N SER A 34 4.41 -19.30 0.23
CA SER A 34 4.08 -19.18 -1.20
C SER A 34 5.30 -18.89 -2.10
N LEU A 35 6.27 -18.09 -1.63
CA LEU A 35 7.51 -17.74 -2.32
C LEU A 35 8.47 -18.93 -2.39
N SER A 36 8.42 -19.84 -1.43
CA SER A 36 9.20 -21.09 -1.49
C SER A 36 8.81 -21.94 -2.70
N ALA A 37 7.53 -21.93 -3.10
CA ALA A 37 7.06 -22.51 -4.36
C ALA A 37 7.35 -21.63 -5.60
N GLY A 38 7.49 -20.31 -5.44
CA GLY A 38 7.81 -19.35 -6.51
C GLY A 38 9.31 -19.15 -6.79
N ASN A 39 10.21 -19.62 -5.91
CA ASN A 39 11.66 -19.48 -6.04
C ASN A 39 12.20 -20.23 -7.27
N GLU A 40 11.65 -21.38 -7.63
CA GLU A 40 12.03 -22.12 -8.84
C GLU A 40 11.73 -21.32 -10.10
N THR A 41 10.52 -20.74 -10.19
CA THR A 41 10.12 -19.85 -11.30
C THR A 41 10.93 -18.55 -11.35
N SER A 42 11.31 -18.00 -10.19
CA SER A 42 12.12 -16.78 -10.10
C SER A 42 13.56 -16.99 -10.57
N LEU A 43 14.13 -18.18 -10.38
CA LEU A 43 15.48 -18.51 -10.85
C LEU A 43 15.52 -18.63 -12.38
N ASP A 44 14.49 -19.19 -13.00
CA ASP A 44 14.40 -19.31 -14.46
C ASP A 44 14.21 -17.96 -15.14
N ALA A 45 13.33 -17.10 -14.61
CA ALA A 45 13.18 -15.74 -15.11
C ALA A 45 14.46 -14.89 -14.92
N GLN A 46 15.25 -15.16 -13.87
CA GLN A 46 16.54 -14.48 -13.67
C GLN A 46 17.59 -14.86 -14.72
N ARG A 47 17.63 -16.14 -15.11
CA ARG A 47 18.49 -16.64 -16.21
C ARG A 47 18.10 -16.00 -17.53
N GLU A 48 16.80 -15.85 -17.77
CA GLU A 48 16.28 -15.26 -19.01
C GLU A 48 16.61 -13.77 -19.13
N ILE A 49 16.52 -13.00 -18.04
CA ILE A 49 16.97 -11.60 -18.01
C ILE A 49 18.45 -11.49 -18.39
N ASN A 50 19.31 -12.33 -17.80
CA ASN A 50 20.74 -12.31 -18.11
C ASN A 50 20.99 -12.65 -19.59
N ARG A 51 20.23 -13.59 -20.16
CA ARG A 51 20.30 -13.94 -21.59
C ARG A 51 19.96 -12.74 -22.47
N ILE A 52 18.87 -12.04 -22.18
CA ILE A 52 18.41 -10.87 -22.96
C ILE A 52 19.39 -9.70 -22.83
N GLN A 53 19.93 -9.45 -21.63
CA GLN A 53 20.95 -8.42 -21.41
C GLN A 53 22.23 -8.69 -22.21
N LEU A 54 22.68 -9.95 -22.30
CA LEU A 54 23.81 -10.33 -23.15
C LEU A 54 23.51 -10.13 -24.65
N ALA A 55 22.28 -10.43 -25.10
CA ALA A 55 21.86 -10.18 -26.48
C ALA A 55 21.84 -8.67 -26.81
N LEU A 56 21.37 -7.83 -25.88
CA LEU A 56 21.35 -6.37 -26.01
C LEU A 56 22.73 -5.72 -26.12
N LEU A 57 23.78 -6.36 -25.61
CA LEU A 57 25.16 -5.88 -25.73
C LEU A 57 25.71 -6.06 -27.15
N HIS A 58 25.22 -7.06 -27.89
CA HIS A 58 25.69 -7.37 -29.24
C HIS A 58 24.73 -6.94 -30.35
N GLU A 59 23.50 -6.51 -30.01
CA GLU A 59 22.51 -6.06 -30.98
C GLU A 59 22.79 -4.63 -31.47
N THR A 60 23.02 -4.50 -32.77
CA THR A 60 23.37 -3.24 -33.45
C THR A 60 22.23 -2.69 -34.30
N ASN A 61 21.20 -3.51 -34.60
CA ASN A 61 20.01 -3.08 -35.30
C ASN A 61 19.01 -2.40 -34.34
N ARG A 62 18.48 -1.25 -34.74
CA ARG A 62 17.56 -0.44 -33.93
C ARG A 62 16.24 -1.16 -33.64
N GLU A 63 15.69 -1.90 -34.61
CA GLU A 63 14.44 -2.64 -34.42
C GLU A 63 14.63 -3.88 -33.53
N GLY A 64 15.71 -4.64 -33.75
CA GLY A 64 16.08 -5.78 -32.91
C GLY A 64 16.33 -5.37 -31.46
N ARG A 65 17.02 -4.23 -31.27
CA ARG A 65 17.26 -3.67 -29.94
C ARG A 65 15.97 -3.29 -29.21
N GLN A 66 14.99 -2.70 -29.91
CA GLN A 66 13.69 -2.36 -29.30
C GLN A 66 12.91 -3.61 -28.90
N SER A 67 12.88 -4.64 -29.76
CA SER A 67 12.22 -5.91 -29.43
C SER A 67 12.81 -6.58 -28.19
N LEU A 68 14.15 -6.56 -28.05
CA LEU A 68 14.84 -7.10 -26.88
C LEU A 68 14.58 -6.28 -25.60
N LEU A 69 14.45 -4.95 -25.71
CA LEU A 69 14.07 -4.11 -24.58
C LEU A 69 12.63 -4.35 -24.12
N ASP A 70 11.71 -4.55 -25.06
CA ASP A 70 10.32 -4.92 -24.75
C ASP A 70 10.22 -6.29 -24.10
N GLU A 71 11.01 -7.26 -24.56
CA GLU A 71 11.10 -8.60 -23.97
C GLU A 71 11.70 -8.54 -22.56
N LEU A 72 12.79 -7.79 -22.38
CA LEU A 72 13.40 -7.55 -21.07
C LEU A 72 12.38 -6.94 -20.10
N PHE A 73 11.66 -5.91 -20.54
CA PHE A 73 10.64 -5.24 -19.74
C PHE A 73 9.53 -6.21 -19.29
N ARG A 74 9.07 -7.11 -20.18
CA ARG A 74 8.06 -8.12 -19.83
C ARG A 74 8.58 -9.07 -18.77
N VAL A 75 9.77 -9.63 -18.94
CA VAL A 75 10.35 -10.59 -17.97
C VAL A 75 10.65 -9.90 -16.63
N GLU A 76 11.15 -8.66 -16.65
CA GLU A 76 11.34 -7.85 -15.44
C GLU A 76 10.02 -7.53 -14.72
N GLN A 77 8.93 -7.33 -15.46
CA GLN A 77 7.61 -7.10 -14.88
C GLN A 77 7.10 -8.33 -14.10
N PHE A 78 7.43 -9.55 -14.55
CA PHE A 78 7.12 -10.77 -13.81
C PHE A 78 7.93 -10.88 -12.50
N LEU A 79 9.16 -10.35 -12.46
CA LEU A 79 10.03 -10.40 -11.27
C LEU A 79 9.90 -9.20 -10.32
N SER A 80 9.41 -8.04 -10.79
CA SER A 80 9.32 -6.81 -9.99
C SER A 80 8.50 -6.94 -8.69
N PRO A 81 7.39 -7.71 -8.65
CA PRO A 81 6.68 -8.01 -7.40
C PRO A 81 7.49 -8.93 -6.48
N ALA A 82 8.13 -9.97 -7.02
CA ALA A 82 8.92 -10.93 -6.25
C ALA A 82 10.18 -10.27 -5.64
N ARG A 83 10.90 -9.44 -6.40
CA ARG A 83 12.09 -8.72 -5.95
C ARG A 83 11.78 -7.65 -4.89
N ARG A 84 10.67 -6.91 -5.01
CA ARG A 84 10.23 -5.98 -3.97
C ARG A 84 9.92 -6.70 -2.67
N LYS A 85 9.26 -7.86 -2.75
CA LYS A 85 9.00 -8.71 -1.59
C LYS A 85 10.30 -9.23 -0.97
N ILE A 86 11.25 -9.74 -1.77
CA ILE A 86 12.57 -10.18 -1.29
C ILE A 86 13.37 -9.05 -0.63
N SER A 87 13.31 -7.84 -1.17
CA SER A 87 13.96 -6.68 -0.54
C SER A 87 13.35 -6.31 0.83
N LEU A 88 12.06 -6.55 1.02
CA LEU A 88 11.39 -6.41 2.32
C LEU A 88 11.74 -7.57 3.27
N LEU A 89 11.99 -8.78 2.75
CA LEU A 89 12.46 -9.94 3.53
C LEU A 89 13.89 -9.73 4.06
N ASN A 90 14.78 -9.15 3.25
CA ASN A 90 16.16 -8.85 3.65
C ASN A 90 16.27 -7.71 4.69
N ALA A 91 15.23 -6.90 4.83
CA ALA A 91 15.09 -5.95 5.93
C ALA A 91 14.62 -6.60 7.25
N GLY A 92 14.34 -7.92 7.23
CA GLY A 92 13.69 -8.66 8.31
C GLY A 92 14.57 -9.11 9.48
N THR A 93 15.87 -8.78 9.52
CA THR A 93 16.73 -9.20 10.64
C THR A 93 16.97 -8.12 11.70
N ASP A 94 16.66 -6.85 11.42
CA ASP A 94 16.77 -5.78 12.41
C ASP A 94 15.39 -5.21 12.72
N ARG A 95 14.74 -5.86 13.70
CA ARG A 95 13.56 -5.43 14.47
C ARG A 95 12.94 -4.11 13.98
N LEU A 96 11.83 -4.20 13.23
CA LEU A 96 10.88 -3.10 13.03
C LEU A 96 10.34 -2.64 14.39
N LYS A 97 11.15 -1.92 15.16
CA LYS A 97 10.67 -1.14 16.30
C LYS A 97 9.83 -0.01 15.69
N PRO A 98 8.59 0.19 16.16
CA PRO A 98 7.80 1.35 15.76
C PRO A 98 8.66 2.59 15.93
N ILE A 99 8.74 3.42 14.89
CA ILE A 99 9.40 4.71 15.01
C ILE A 99 8.68 5.51 16.10
N PRO A 100 9.40 6.27 16.96
CA PRO A 100 8.74 7.13 17.92
C PRO A 100 7.82 8.13 17.20
N LEU A 101 6.65 8.40 17.79
CA LEU A 101 5.67 9.31 17.20
C LEU A 101 6.29 10.70 16.98
N GLU A 102 7.16 11.14 17.88
CA GLU A 102 7.85 12.42 17.81
C GLU A 102 8.77 12.50 16.58
N THR A 103 9.45 11.39 16.25
CA THR A 103 10.29 11.28 15.05
C THR A 103 9.44 11.35 13.78
N LEU A 104 8.29 10.66 13.78
CA LEU A 104 7.33 10.71 12.67
C LEU A 104 6.73 12.11 12.50
N GLN A 105 6.33 12.76 13.58
CA GLN A 105 5.82 14.13 13.55
C GLN A 105 6.90 15.13 13.08
N GLY A 106 8.16 14.88 13.44
CA GLY A 106 9.30 15.68 13.00
C GLY A 106 9.59 15.60 11.50
N SER A 107 9.20 14.51 10.83
CA SER A 107 9.37 14.34 9.37
C SER A 107 8.19 14.86 8.54
N ILE A 108 7.04 15.15 9.18
CA ILE A 108 5.85 15.67 8.51
C ILE A 108 5.96 17.20 8.37
N SER A 109 5.78 17.71 7.15
CA SER A 109 5.75 19.15 6.89
C SER A 109 4.52 19.82 7.54
N PRO A 110 4.57 21.12 7.85
CA PRO A 110 3.42 21.82 8.46
C PRO A 110 2.11 21.77 7.64
N ASN A 111 2.22 21.57 6.31
CA ASN A 111 1.09 21.50 5.38
C ASN A 111 0.77 20.06 4.93
N GLU A 112 1.31 19.07 5.65
CA GLU A 112 1.11 17.64 5.40
C GLU A 112 0.33 16.99 6.53
N MET A 113 -0.42 15.95 6.15
CA MET A 113 -1.11 15.09 7.10
C MET A 113 -0.96 13.64 6.68
N LEU A 114 -0.55 12.81 7.63
CA LEU A 114 -0.53 11.37 7.50
C LEU A 114 -1.84 10.80 8.01
N LEU A 115 -2.50 10.01 7.17
CA LEU A 115 -3.71 9.26 7.47
C LEU A 115 -3.38 7.78 7.42
N GLU A 116 -3.36 7.14 8.58
CA GLU A 116 -3.10 5.72 8.70
C GLU A 116 -4.40 4.98 9.04
N TYR A 117 -4.82 4.07 8.15
CA TYR A 117 -6.07 3.32 8.31
C TYR A 117 -5.84 1.95 8.93
N VAL A 118 -6.76 1.53 9.79
CA VAL A 118 -6.83 0.17 10.36
C VAL A 118 -8.27 -0.31 10.25
N LEU A 119 -8.48 -1.36 9.46
CA LEU A 119 -9.80 -1.95 9.24
C LEU A 119 -10.07 -3.04 10.29
N GLY A 120 -10.88 -2.70 11.29
CA GLY A 120 -11.37 -3.65 12.29
C GLY A 120 -12.72 -4.25 11.90
N ASP A 121 -13.07 -5.41 12.44
CA ASP A 121 -14.25 -6.17 12.02
C ASP A 121 -15.57 -5.40 12.18
N THR A 122 -15.74 -4.73 13.32
CA THR A 122 -16.97 -3.98 13.64
C THR A 122 -16.85 -2.48 13.36
N GLN A 123 -15.66 -1.92 13.56
CA GLN A 123 -15.35 -0.52 13.35
C GLN A 123 -13.93 -0.39 12.83
N SER A 124 -13.72 0.58 11.95
CA SER A 124 -12.41 0.93 11.43
C SER A 124 -11.92 2.22 12.08
N TYR A 125 -10.61 2.43 12.03
CA TYR A 125 -9.97 3.58 12.65
C TYR A 125 -9.06 4.25 11.64
N CYS A 126 -8.99 5.57 11.71
CA CYS A 126 -7.99 6.36 11.00
C CYS A 126 -7.19 7.13 12.05
N LEU A 127 -5.89 6.86 12.13
CA LEU A 127 -4.97 7.67 12.90
C LEU A 127 -4.53 8.85 12.03
N ARG A 128 -4.86 10.04 12.50
CA ARG A 128 -4.49 11.30 11.85
C ARG A 128 -3.30 11.89 12.58
N ILE A 129 -2.19 12.02 11.86
CA ILE A 129 -0.92 12.54 12.39
C ILE A 129 -0.53 13.78 11.59
N THR A 130 -0.30 14.88 12.30
CA THR A 130 0.30 16.11 11.78
C THR A 130 1.56 16.40 12.58
N ARG A 131 2.34 17.39 12.12
CA ARG A 131 3.53 17.85 12.85
C ARG A 131 3.25 18.23 14.31
N GLY A 132 2.07 18.77 14.61
CA GLY A 132 1.74 19.29 15.95
C GLY A 132 0.77 18.43 16.76
N ALA A 133 0.05 17.49 16.14
CA ALA A 133 -0.99 16.75 16.82
C ALA A 133 -1.19 15.34 16.25
N THR A 134 -1.69 14.45 17.09
CA THR A 134 -2.14 13.11 16.70
C THR A 134 -3.53 12.86 17.27
N SER A 135 -4.44 12.36 16.46
CA SER A 135 -5.83 12.08 16.86
C SER A 135 -6.36 10.83 16.18
N ILE A 136 -7.22 10.09 16.88
CA ILE A 136 -7.91 8.92 16.33
C ILE A 136 -9.28 9.36 15.82
N VAL A 137 -9.57 9.02 14.57
CA VAL A 137 -10.89 9.18 13.95
C VAL A 137 -11.53 7.80 13.86
N ILE A 138 -12.68 7.65 14.51
CA ILE A 138 -13.44 6.40 14.48
C ILE A 138 -14.33 6.41 13.24
N LEU A 139 -14.16 5.41 12.39
CA LEU A 139 -14.99 5.20 11.21
C LEU A 139 -16.11 4.24 11.58
N ARG A 140 -17.35 4.62 11.25
CA ARG A 140 -18.54 3.82 11.60
C ARG A 140 -18.59 2.48 10.87
N ALA A 141 -17.93 2.36 9.72
CA ALA A 141 -17.87 1.14 8.93
C ALA A 141 -16.75 0.21 9.42
N GLY A 142 -17.09 -1.06 9.65
CA GLY A 142 -16.11 -2.14 9.83
C GLY A 142 -15.49 -2.59 8.50
N ARG A 143 -14.49 -3.48 8.59
CA ARG A 143 -13.68 -3.95 7.46
C ARG A 143 -14.51 -4.35 6.26
N LYS A 144 -15.44 -5.29 6.44
CA LYS A 144 -16.26 -5.83 5.35
C LYS A 144 -16.99 -4.73 4.59
N ALA A 145 -17.66 -3.82 5.31
CA ALA A 145 -18.39 -2.72 4.70
C ALA A 145 -17.46 -1.75 3.95
N VAL A 146 -16.26 -1.49 4.47
CA VAL A 146 -15.26 -0.66 3.76
C VAL A 146 -14.77 -1.37 2.50
N GLU A 147 -14.47 -2.66 2.59
CA GLU A 147 -13.99 -3.46 1.45
C GLU A 147 -15.04 -3.61 0.35
N ASP A 148 -16.31 -3.78 0.70
CA ASP A 148 -17.43 -3.82 -0.25
C ASP A 148 -17.55 -2.46 -1.00
N LEU A 149 -17.42 -1.33 -0.28
CA LEU A 149 -17.41 0.01 -0.91
C LEU A 149 -16.21 0.23 -1.86
N VAL A 150 -15.06 -0.39 -1.56
CA VAL A 150 -13.89 -0.35 -2.44
C VAL A 150 -14.17 -1.15 -3.71
N ASP A 151 -14.77 -2.33 -3.60
CA ASP A 151 -15.12 -3.17 -4.75
C ASP A 151 -16.12 -2.43 -5.67
N ASP A 152 -17.18 -1.85 -5.09
CA ASP A 152 -18.18 -1.05 -5.83
C ASP A 152 -17.54 0.13 -6.58
N TYR A 153 -16.62 0.84 -5.91
CA TYR A 153 -15.87 1.93 -6.54
C TYR A 153 -14.99 1.44 -7.70
N LEU A 154 -14.23 0.36 -7.49
CA LEU A 154 -13.37 -0.20 -8.53
C LEU A 154 -14.17 -0.72 -9.73
N GLU A 155 -15.34 -1.31 -9.50
CA GLU A 155 -16.26 -1.72 -10.57
C GLU A 155 -16.79 -0.53 -11.36
N ALA A 156 -17.17 0.55 -10.68
CA ALA A 156 -17.62 1.77 -11.34
C ALA A 156 -16.51 2.44 -12.18
N VAL A 157 -15.27 2.43 -11.69
CA VAL A 157 -14.08 2.91 -12.43
C VAL A 157 -13.84 2.05 -13.67
N ARG A 158 -13.88 0.72 -13.54
CA ARG A 158 -13.75 -0.21 -14.68
C ARG A 158 -14.84 0.00 -15.73
N SER A 159 -16.04 0.33 -15.28
CA SER A 159 -17.20 0.61 -16.12
C SER A 159 -17.21 2.03 -16.73
N ARG A 160 -16.15 2.84 -16.50
CA ARG A 160 -15.99 4.22 -16.99
C ARG A 160 -17.17 5.15 -16.67
N LYS A 161 -17.78 4.99 -15.48
CA LYS A 161 -18.86 5.88 -15.04
C LYS A 161 -18.27 7.25 -14.63
N PRO A 162 -18.63 8.36 -15.30
CA PRO A 162 -17.94 9.65 -15.17
C PRO A 162 -18.14 10.35 -13.82
N GLU A 163 -19.20 10.03 -13.08
CA GLU A 163 -19.41 10.44 -11.69
C GLU A 163 -19.99 9.27 -10.90
N SER A 164 -19.12 8.48 -10.28
CA SER A 164 -19.58 7.35 -9.48
C SER A 164 -20.07 7.83 -8.11
N GLU A 165 -21.36 7.66 -7.82
CA GLU A 165 -21.90 7.79 -6.45
C GLU A 165 -21.09 6.94 -5.45
N SER A 166 -20.53 5.80 -5.88
CA SER A 166 -19.63 4.97 -5.07
C SER A 166 -18.36 5.72 -4.65
N ALA A 167 -17.84 6.64 -5.48
CA ALA A 167 -16.69 7.47 -5.12
C ALA A 167 -17.04 8.48 -4.01
N LYS A 168 -18.21 9.14 -4.12
CA LYS A 168 -18.72 10.06 -3.10
C LYS A 168 -18.98 9.34 -1.79
N GLN A 169 -19.57 8.15 -1.87
CA GLN A 169 -19.84 7.30 -0.71
C GLN A 169 -18.54 6.87 -0.02
N LEU A 170 -17.57 6.35 -0.78
CA LEU A 170 -16.26 5.97 -0.25
C LEU A 170 -15.53 7.16 0.38
N PHE A 171 -15.57 8.34 -0.25
CA PHE A 171 -15.02 9.58 0.30
C PHE A 171 -15.66 9.95 1.63
N SER A 172 -17.00 9.93 1.71
CA SER A 172 -17.75 10.28 2.92
C SER A 172 -17.48 9.35 4.10
N VAL A 173 -17.16 8.08 3.83
CA VAL A 173 -16.87 7.09 4.86
C VAL A 173 -15.43 7.17 5.33
N LEU A 174 -14.47 7.42 4.43
CA LEU A 174 -13.04 7.31 4.73
C LEU A 174 -12.33 8.64 4.95
N LEU A 175 -12.49 9.58 4.03
CA LEU A 175 -11.69 10.80 3.99
C LEU A 175 -12.38 11.95 4.69
N ASP A 176 -13.67 12.15 4.45
CA ASP A 176 -14.43 13.26 5.04
C ASP A 176 -14.30 13.32 6.58
N PRO A 177 -14.44 12.22 7.34
CA PRO A 177 -14.29 12.27 8.80
C PRO A 177 -12.88 12.68 9.24
N ALA A 178 -11.86 12.39 8.43
CA ALA A 178 -10.46 12.65 8.74
C ALA A 178 -10.02 14.08 8.40
N VAL A 179 -10.44 14.60 7.24
CA VAL A 179 -9.94 15.87 6.68
C VAL A 179 -10.84 17.06 6.98
N ARG A 180 -12.13 16.84 7.30
CA ARG A 180 -13.12 17.93 7.50
C ARG A 180 -12.68 19.00 8.49
N GLN A 181 -11.93 18.63 9.53
CA GLN A 181 -11.49 19.59 10.56
C GLN A 181 -10.20 20.33 10.21
N GLN A 182 -9.39 19.80 9.29
CA GLN A 182 -8.11 20.38 8.87
C GLN A 182 -7.89 20.03 7.40
N PRO A 183 -8.43 20.83 6.47
CA PRO A 183 -8.14 20.66 5.06
C PRO A 183 -6.64 20.97 4.84
N GLN A 184 -5.85 19.92 4.60
CA GLN A 184 -4.43 20.04 4.27
C GLN A 184 -4.23 19.91 2.76
N THR A 185 -3.20 20.56 2.24
CA THR A 185 -2.90 20.55 0.80
C THR A 185 -2.30 19.22 0.35
N ARG A 186 -1.62 18.50 1.25
CA ARG A 186 -0.95 17.23 0.92
C ARG A 186 -1.27 16.14 1.94
N LEU A 187 -1.97 15.11 1.47
CA LEU A 187 -2.32 13.93 2.25
C LEU A 187 -1.34 12.80 1.93
N ILE A 188 -0.81 12.17 2.98
CA ILE A 188 -0.05 10.92 2.90
C ILE A 188 -0.99 9.84 3.44
N VAL A 189 -1.34 8.85 2.63
CA VAL A 189 -2.30 7.81 3.01
C VAL A 189 -1.55 6.49 3.18
N VAL A 190 -1.67 5.90 4.35
CA VAL A 190 -1.22 4.53 4.66
C VAL A 190 -2.47 3.65 4.76
N PRO A 191 -2.77 2.87 3.71
CA PRO A 191 -3.97 2.05 3.64
C PRO A 191 -3.84 0.76 4.49
N ASP A 192 -4.97 0.06 4.62
CA ASP A 192 -5.05 -1.30 5.16
C ASP A 192 -6.03 -2.15 4.35
N GLY A 193 -5.82 -3.46 4.32
CA GLY A 193 -6.64 -4.41 3.54
C GLY A 193 -6.80 -4.00 2.07
N LYS A 194 -8.02 -4.08 1.54
CA LYS A 194 -8.31 -3.70 0.14
C LYS A 194 -8.11 -2.22 -0.18
N LEU A 195 -7.95 -1.33 0.79
CA LEU A 195 -7.65 0.09 0.51
C LEU A 195 -6.33 0.25 -0.27
N ASN A 196 -5.42 -0.72 -0.18
CA ASN A 196 -4.19 -0.77 -0.97
C ASN A 196 -4.44 -0.77 -2.49
N LEU A 197 -5.61 -1.27 -2.93
CA LEU A 197 -5.97 -1.31 -4.35
C LEU A 197 -6.25 0.08 -4.93
N LEU A 198 -6.59 1.05 -4.08
CA LEU A 198 -6.85 2.44 -4.49
C LEU A 198 -5.57 3.22 -4.80
N LEU A 199 -4.43 2.82 -4.21
CA LEU A 199 -3.14 3.49 -4.37
C LEU A 199 -2.24 2.83 -5.43
N SER A 200 -2.71 1.76 -6.06
CA SER A 200 -2.01 1.14 -7.19
C SER A 200 -2.18 2.02 -8.44
N PRO A 201 -1.12 2.26 -9.23
CA PRO A 201 -1.22 3.06 -10.44
C PRO A 201 -2.21 2.39 -11.41
N GLN A 202 -3.36 3.04 -11.59
CA GLN A 202 -4.33 2.65 -12.60
C GLN A 202 -3.68 2.93 -13.96
N ARG A 203 -3.53 1.89 -14.80
CA ARG A 203 -3.12 2.07 -16.20
C ARG A 203 -4.17 2.95 -16.86
N THR A 204 -3.84 4.21 -17.12
CA THR A 204 -4.54 4.99 -18.14
C THR A 204 -4.18 4.33 -19.48
N PRO A 205 -5.16 3.82 -20.26
CA PRO A 205 -4.85 3.38 -21.61
C PRO A 205 -4.44 4.63 -22.40
N LEU A 206 -3.20 4.63 -22.90
CA LEU A 206 -2.76 5.59 -23.91
C LEU A 206 -3.63 5.35 -25.15
N LEU A 207 -4.39 6.38 -25.53
CA LEU A 207 -5.04 6.48 -26.84
C LEU A 207 -4.00 6.74 -27.92
#